data_AF-A0A0C2NCQ6-F1
#
_entry.id   AF-A0A0C2NCQ6-F1
#
_cell.length_a   1.000
_cell.length_b   1.000
_cell.length_c   1.000
_cell.angle_alpha   90.00
_cell.angle_beta   90.00
_cell.angle_gamma   90.00
#
_symmetry.space_group_name_H-M   'P 1'
#
loop_
_entity.id
_entity.type
_entity.pdbx_description
1 polymer ?
#
loop_
_entity_poly.entity_id
_entity_poly.type
_entity_poly.pdbx_seq_one_letter_code
_entity_poly.pdbx_strand_id
1 'polypeptide(L)'
;MCYNKSHKCDGFNDCNDGFDEYQCPMKNKCSLDDSFECEPNICVGMNNFCNGIRDCKNGKDEPRLCAIESVIVHLGFTFDHKSTLRLFWSGNRLNSKTSYHITVKNWDTKKPYLQRTQIGSRELFVPFSKTCIRVLVVVKLTQSSKGRSIQFLTSNQGNKEPTNMAFDLVINKISWSYPEQSCLPIVYFIFCYLNGQLVIKTSTFHNFLLLGNQVDRCSIASCPRNVFNRSCSSFSHIEVAYNRFRNYEEFVVSYTPVLLFIILCTIFIKRRLRFAIKNIQTFIRYLKCTLTRRKIMFKQETRHSMIGNS
;
A
#
# COMPACT_ATOMS: atom_id res chain seq x y z
N MET A 1 17.30 16.75 13.61
CA MET A 1 17.79 15.36 13.70
C MET A 1 16.62 14.52 14.17
N CYS A 2 16.10 13.58 13.36
CA CYS A 2 14.88 12.82 13.71
C CYS A 2 15.12 11.65 14.69
N TYR A 3 16.38 11.30 14.92
CA TYR A 3 16.80 10.16 15.75
C TYR A 3 18.14 10.47 16.42
N ASN A 4 18.50 9.77 17.50
CA ASN A 4 19.84 9.87 18.10
C ASN A 4 20.85 9.03 17.29
N LYS A 5 22.15 9.35 17.29
CA LYS A 5 23.17 8.55 16.57
C LYS A 5 23.12 7.05 16.91
N SER A 6 22.73 6.69 18.13
CA SER A 6 22.56 5.31 18.59
C SER A 6 21.38 4.57 17.94
N HIS A 7 20.47 5.29 17.30
CA HIS A 7 19.28 4.74 16.64
C HIS A 7 19.48 4.62 15.12
N LYS A 8 20.66 4.96 14.58
CA LYS A 8 20.95 4.68 13.17
C LYS A 8 21.08 3.17 13.00
N CYS A 9 20.30 2.56 12.11
CA CYS A 9 20.44 1.15 11.76
C CYS A 9 20.27 0.20 12.95
N ASP A 10 19.46 0.59 13.94
CA ASP A 10 19.17 -0.25 15.09
C ASP A 10 17.98 -1.20 14.81
N GLY A 11 17.44 -1.13 13.59
CA GLY A 11 16.38 -1.99 13.08
C GLY A 11 14.98 -1.46 13.37
N PHE A 12 14.87 -0.30 14.03
CA PHE A 12 13.62 0.38 14.30
C PHE A 12 13.55 1.67 13.50
N ASN A 13 12.36 2.02 13.03
CA ASN A 13 12.17 3.29 12.37
C ASN A 13 11.89 4.39 13.42
N ASP A 14 12.92 5.17 13.73
CA ASP A 14 12.85 6.36 14.57
C ASP A 14 12.43 7.62 13.81
N CYS A 15 12.49 7.61 12.46
CA CYS A 15 12.09 8.75 11.63
C CYS A 15 10.75 8.53 10.91
N ASN A 16 10.00 9.59 10.65
CA ASN A 16 8.72 9.44 9.94
C ASN A 16 8.86 8.85 8.52
N ASP A 17 10.05 8.97 7.93
CA ASP A 17 10.39 8.56 6.57
C ASP A 17 11.26 7.30 6.49
N GLY A 18 11.64 6.67 7.62
CA GLY A 18 12.51 5.50 7.58
C GLY A 18 13.99 5.80 7.38
N PHE A 19 14.39 7.09 7.38
CA PHE A 19 15.71 7.48 6.91
C PHE A 19 16.87 7.06 7.82
N ASP A 20 16.62 6.95 9.11
CA ASP A 20 17.55 6.37 10.10
C ASP A 20 17.88 4.90 9.81
N GLU A 21 17.00 4.21 9.09
CA GLU A 21 17.16 2.84 8.61
C GLU A 21 17.52 2.75 7.12
N TYR A 22 17.67 3.91 6.46
CA TYR A 22 18.04 4.03 5.06
C TYR A 22 19.55 4.16 4.89
N GLN A 23 20.10 3.53 3.85
CA GLN A 23 21.55 3.46 3.62
C GLN A 23 22.33 3.06 4.89
N CYS A 24 21.69 2.28 5.74
CA CYS A 24 22.43 1.41 6.62
C CYS A 24 23.39 0.64 5.75
N PRO A 25 24.66 0.49 6.18
CA PRO A 25 25.57 -0.38 5.47
C PRO A 25 24.76 -1.64 5.19
N MET A 26 24.56 -1.99 3.91
CA MET A 26 24.30 -3.38 3.61
C MET A 26 25.51 -4.02 4.24
N LYS A 27 25.35 -4.61 5.42
CA LYS A 27 26.36 -5.47 6.00
C LYS A 27 26.32 -6.69 5.07
N ASN A 28 26.90 -6.48 3.89
CA ASN A 28 27.28 -7.45 2.91
C ASN A 28 28.28 -8.31 3.67
N LYS A 29 27.92 -9.57 3.84
CA LYS A 29 28.32 -10.47 4.94
C LYS A 29 27.61 -10.10 6.23
N CYS A 30 26.75 -11.03 6.64
CA CYS A 30 26.06 -11.11 7.92
C CYS A 30 26.72 -10.22 8.97
N SER A 31 25.99 -9.21 9.42
CA SER A 31 26.39 -8.32 10.50
C SER A 31 27.13 -9.08 11.59
N LEU A 32 28.45 -8.91 11.66
CA LEU A 32 29.34 -9.67 12.57
C LEU A 32 28.93 -9.56 14.04
N ASP A 33 28.18 -8.51 14.39
CA ASP A 33 27.77 -8.24 15.76
C ASP A 33 26.44 -8.92 16.15
N ASP A 34 25.55 -9.23 15.19
CA ASP A 34 24.16 -9.62 15.47
C ASP A 34 23.60 -10.72 14.55
N SER A 35 24.42 -11.32 13.68
CA SER A 35 23.99 -12.39 12.79
C SER A 35 25.11 -13.38 12.47
N PHE A 36 24.70 -14.63 12.27
CA PHE A 36 25.57 -15.75 11.91
C PHE A 36 25.36 -16.15 10.45
N GLU A 37 26.46 -16.38 9.72
CA GLU A 37 26.44 -16.79 8.31
C GLU A 37 26.38 -18.31 8.16
N CYS A 38 25.20 -18.80 7.75
CA CYS A 38 24.96 -20.20 7.38
C CYS A 38 25.79 -20.57 6.15
N GLU A 39 25.64 -19.78 5.09
CA GLU A 39 26.21 -19.91 3.75
C GLU A 39 26.42 -18.49 3.19
N PRO A 40 27.22 -18.29 2.13
CA PRO A 40 27.43 -16.98 1.54
C PRO A 40 26.11 -16.23 1.29
N ASN A 41 25.90 -15.11 1.97
CA ASN A 41 24.68 -14.29 1.92
C ASN A 41 23.40 -14.90 2.56
N ILE A 42 23.51 -16.03 3.26
CA ILE A 42 22.42 -16.62 4.05
C ILE A 42 22.75 -16.43 5.53
N CYS A 43 22.03 -15.51 6.19
CA CYS A 43 22.26 -15.13 7.57
C CYS A 43 21.07 -15.52 8.46
N VAL A 44 21.37 -16.01 9.65
CA VAL A 44 20.41 -16.11 10.76
C VAL A 44 20.80 -15.10 11.84
N GLY A 45 19.84 -14.62 12.63
CA GLY A 45 20.17 -13.73 13.75
C GLY A 45 21.08 -14.42 14.77
N MET A 46 21.90 -13.68 15.50
CA MET A 46 22.75 -14.27 16.56
C MET A 46 21.90 -14.91 17.67
N ASN A 47 20.66 -14.43 17.85
CA ASN A 47 19.67 -15.07 18.72
C ASN A 47 19.23 -16.47 18.23
N ASN A 48 19.36 -16.71 16.92
CA ASN A 48 19.06 -17.99 16.27
C ASN A 48 20.28 -18.91 16.22
N PHE A 49 21.49 -18.40 16.42
CA PHE A 49 22.66 -19.23 16.62
C PHE A 49 22.57 -19.96 17.96
N CYS A 50 22.76 -21.28 17.97
CA CYS A 50 22.62 -22.12 19.16
C CYS A 50 21.28 -21.94 19.90
N ASN A 51 20.16 -21.74 19.18
CA ASN A 51 18.82 -21.66 19.76
C ASN A 51 18.11 -23.03 19.88
N GLY A 52 18.76 -24.10 19.40
CA GLY A 52 18.24 -25.48 19.42
C GLY A 52 17.30 -25.80 18.26
N ILE A 53 17.14 -24.88 17.31
CA ILE A 53 16.32 -25.00 16.10
C ILE A 53 17.28 -24.88 14.91
N ARG A 54 17.13 -25.74 13.91
CA ARG A 54 17.89 -25.61 12.67
C ARG A 54 17.24 -24.54 11.79
N ASP A 55 17.69 -23.30 11.94
CA ASP A 55 17.30 -22.18 11.10
C ASP A 55 18.14 -22.13 9.81
N CYS A 56 19.39 -22.60 9.84
CA CYS A 56 20.15 -22.84 8.62
C CYS A 56 19.73 -24.15 7.93
N LYS A 57 19.62 -24.14 6.60
CA LYS A 57 19.35 -25.36 5.80
C LYS A 57 20.40 -26.45 6.02
N ASN A 58 21.65 -26.05 6.27
CA ASN A 58 22.78 -26.93 6.57
C ASN A 58 22.95 -27.21 8.08
N GLY A 59 22.11 -26.62 8.95
CA GLY A 59 22.17 -26.75 10.41
C GLY A 59 23.45 -26.20 11.05
N LYS A 60 24.21 -25.35 10.34
CA LYS A 60 25.51 -24.81 10.79
C LYS A 60 25.38 -23.80 11.93
N ASP A 61 24.19 -23.28 12.15
CA ASP A 61 23.78 -22.50 13.31
C ASP A 61 23.66 -23.33 14.60
N GLU A 62 23.61 -24.66 14.48
CA GLU A 62 23.50 -25.60 15.60
C GLU A 62 24.67 -26.60 15.66
N PRO A 63 25.94 -26.13 15.73
CA PRO A 63 27.07 -27.04 15.87
C PRO A 63 27.00 -27.82 17.18
N ARG A 64 27.64 -28.99 17.19
CA ARG A 64 27.70 -29.88 18.38
C ARG A 64 28.26 -29.17 19.64
N LEU A 65 29.06 -28.11 19.45
CA LEU A 65 29.63 -27.26 20.51
C LEU A 65 28.60 -26.32 21.16
N CYS A 66 27.46 -26.01 20.54
CA CYS A 66 26.37 -25.22 21.15
C CYS A 66 25.87 -25.84 22.46
N ALA A 67 25.98 -27.16 22.61
CA ALA A 67 25.61 -27.87 23.84
C ALA A 67 26.55 -27.58 25.04
N ILE A 68 27.61 -26.78 24.84
CA ILE A 68 28.68 -26.57 25.81
C ILE A 68 28.75 -25.13 26.33
N GLU A 69 28.43 -24.11 25.51
CA GLU A 69 28.70 -22.70 25.88
C GLU A 69 27.51 -21.90 26.43
N SER A 70 26.26 -22.30 26.17
CA SER A 70 25.07 -21.63 26.70
C SER A 70 24.16 -22.61 27.42
N VAL A 71 24.02 -22.44 28.73
CA VAL A 71 23.11 -23.26 29.56
C VAL A 71 21.64 -22.96 29.22
N ILE A 72 21.36 -21.74 28.77
CA ILE A 72 20.07 -21.31 28.21
C ILE A 72 20.20 -21.29 26.69
N VAL A 73 19.52 -22.22 26.05
CA VAL A 73 19.57 -22.47 24.61
C VAL A 73 18.46 -21.68 23.92
N HIS A 74 17.21 -21.78 24.36
CA HIS A 74 16.12 -21.01 23.77
C HIS A 74 15.63 -19.93 24.73
N LEU A 75 15.36 -18.73 24.22
CA LEU A 75 14.66 -17.66 24.94
C LEU A 75 13.61 -17.07 24.01
N GLY A 76 12.34 -17.15 24.40
CA GLY A 76 11.21 -16.67 23.62
C GLY A 76 10.24 -15.85 24.45
N PHE A 77 9.32 -15.19 23.75
CA PHE A 77 8.24 -14.44 24.37
C PHE A 77 6.94 -14.59 23.57
N THR A 78 5.81 -14.46 24.27
CA THR A 78 4.51 -14.21 23.66
C THR A 78 3.88 -13.00 24.33
N PHE A 79 3.19 -12.17 23.56
CA PHE A 79 2.51 -10.99 24.05
C PHE A 79 1.02 -11.15 23.77
N ASP A 80 0.21 -11.33 24.81
CA ASP A 80 -1.24 -11.46 24.68
C ASP A 80 -1.88 -10.06 24.59
N HIS A 81 -2.99 -9.95 23.87
CA HIS A 81 -3.82 -8.73 23.78
C HIS A 81 -4.32 -8.27 25.17
N LYS A 82 -4.28 -9.14 26.18
CA LYS A 82 -4.62 -8.88 27.58
C LYS A 82 -3.49 -8.25 28.40
N SER A 83 -2.54 -7.54 27.77
CA SER A 83 -1.47 -6.80 28.45
C SER A 83 -0.58 -7.68 29.34
N THR A 84 -0.28 -8.91 28.91
CA THR A 84 0.60 -9.82 29.65
C THR A 84 1.71 -10.33 28.72
N LEU A 85 2.95 -10.08 29.13
CA LEU A 85 4.14 -10.60 28.49
C LEU A 85 4.51 -11.94 29.14
N ARG A 86 4.42 -13.03 28.39
CA ARG A 86 4.93 -14.34 28.82
C ARG A 86 6.33 -14.52 28.26
N LEU A 87 7.27 -14.79 29.15
CA LEU A 87 8.65 -15.14 28.84
C LEU A 87 8.84 -16.63 29.11
N PHE A 88 9.58 -17.30 28.25
CA PHE A 88 9.88 -18.72 28.42
C PHE A 88 11.27 -19.04 27.87
N TRP A 89 11.95 -19.98 28.52
CA TRP A 89 13.28 -20.41 28.11
C TRP A 89 13.49 -21.91 28.27
N SER A 90 14.46 -22.46 27.54
CA SER A 90 14.83 -23.86 27.63
C SER A 90 16.34 -24.04 27.49
N GLY A 91 16.82 -25.21 27.89
CA GLY A 91 18.23 -25.54 27.84
C GLY A 91 18.51 -26.94 28.39
N ASN A 92 19.47 -27.62 27.79
CA ASN A 92 19.70 -29.06 28.02
C ASN A 92 20.27 -29.37 29.42
N ARG A 93 20.84 -28.38 30.11
CA ARG A 93 21.46 -28.53 31.44
C ARG A 93 20.64 -27.88 32.58
N LEU A 94 19.41 -27.48 32.29
CA LEU A 94 18.53 -26.83 33.26
C LEU A 94 17.77 -27.85 34.10
N ASN A 95 17.73 -27.68 35.42
CA ASN A 95 17.00 -28.55 36.34
C ASN A 95 16.08 -27.75 37.28
N SER A 96 15.30 -28.46 38.11
CA SER A 96 14.35 -27.86 39.05
C SER A 96 15.01 -27.01 40.16
N LYS A 97 16.31 -27.18 40.40
CA LYS A 97 17.09 -26.41 41.38
C LYS A 97 17.82 -25.21 40.76
N THR A 98 17.74 -25.04 39.44
CA THR A 98 18.46 -23.97 38.76
C THR A 98 17.81 -22.63 39.11
N SER A 99 18.64 -21.67 39.53
CA SER A 99 18.22 -20.33 39.89
C SER A 99 18.52 -19.35 38.76
N TYR A 100 17.50 -18.62 38.34
CA TYR A 100 17.53 -17.68 37.22
C TYR A 100 17.37 -16.26 37.74
N HIS A 101 18.14 -15.34 37.19
CA HIS A 101 17.95 -13.91 37.34
C HIS A 101 17.43 -13.34 36.02
N ILE A 102 16.20 -12.86 36.04
CA ILE A 102 15.49 -12.28 34.90
C ILE A 102 15.45 -10.77 35.06
N THR A 103 15.87 -10.04 34.03
CA THR A 103 15.71 -8.59 33.94
C THR A 103 14.90 -8.26 32.70
N VAL A 104 13.81 -7.52 32.87
CA VAL A 104 13.04 -6.89 31.81
C VAL A 104 13.28 -5.40 31.92
N LYS A 105 13.82 -4.76 30.88
CA LYS A 105 14.15 -3.33 30.90
C LYS A 105 13.78 -2.65 29.59
N ASN A 106 13.58 -1.35 29.68
CA ASN A 106 13.46 -0.51 28.50
C ASN A 106 14.81 -0.47 27.78
N TRP A 107 14.81 -0.71 26.47
CA TRP A 107 16.05 -0.74 25.69
C TRP A 107 16.68 0.65 25.57
N ASP A 108 15.88 1.71 25.42
CA ASP A 108 16.37 3.05 25.13
C ASP A 108 16.94 3.72 26.38
N THR A 109 16.12 3.79 27.42
CA THR A 109 16.46 4.41 28.72
C THR A 109 17.28 3.51 29.62
N LYS A 110 17.43 2.22 29.27
CA LYS A 110 18.05 1.16 30.09
C LYS A 110 17.38 0.94 31.46
N LYS A 111 16.26 1.61 31.76
CA LYS A 111 15.54 1.51 33.04
C LYS A 111 14.86 0.14 33.19
N PRO A 112 15.04 -0.57 34.31
CA PRO A 112 14.36 -1.84 34.54
C PRO A 112 12.86 -1.66 34.76
N TYR A 113 12.06 -2.50 34.11
CA TYR A 113 10.64 -2.70 34.40
C TYR A 113 10.44 -3.75 35.49
N LEU A 114 11.23 -4.82 35.42
CA LEU A 114 11.19 -5.93 36.36
C LEU A 114 12.58 -6.51 36.52
N GLN A 115 12.93 -6.82 37.76
CA GLN A 115 14.05 -7.71 38.09
C GLN A 115 13.50 -8.78 39.02
N ARG A 116 13.68 -10.04 38.65
CA ARG A 116 13.15 -11.17 39.41
C ARG A 116 14.14 -12.30 39.43
N THR A 117 14.31 -12.90 40.60
CA THR A 117 15.00 -14.18 40.74
C THR A 117 13.96 -15.28 40.96
N GLN A 118 14.09 -16.39 40.25
CA GLN A 118 13.20 -17.56 40.43
C GLN A 118 13.97 -18.87 40.29
N ILE A 119 13.45 -19.92 40.91
CA ILE A 119 14.10 -21.24 40.97
C ILE A 119 13.21 -22.25 40.25
N GLY A 120 13.82 -23.08 39.39
CA GLY A 120 13.18 -24.22 38.73
C GLY A 120 12.23 -23.85 37.59
N SER A 121 11.33 -22.88 37.80
CA SER A 121 10.40 -22.42 36.76
C SER A 121 11.16 -21.80 35.59
N ARG A 122 10.78 -22.20 34.37
CA ARG A 122 11.38 -21.74 33.10
C ARG A 122 10.47 -20.78 32.33
N GLU A 123 9.45 -20.28 33.00
CA GLU A 123 8.52 -19.29 32.45
C GLU A 123 8.23 -18.20 33.47
N LEU A 124 7.90 -17.01 32.95
CA LEU A 124 7.56 -15.86 33.76
C LEU A 124 6.49 -15.03 33.04
N PHE A 125 5.40 -14.76 33.73
CA PHE A 125 4.36 -13.85 33.28
C PHE A 125 4.59 -12.48 33.90
N VAL A 126 4.69 -11.46 33.05
CA VAL A 126 4.93 -10.08 33.43
C VAL A 126 3.72 -9.26 33.00
N PRO A 127 2.99 -8.64 33.95
CA PRO A 127 1.96 -7.67 33.62
C PRO A 127 2.61 -6.52 32.84
N PHE A 128 2.13 -6.28 31.63
CA PHE A 128 2.77 -5.37 30.70
C PHE A 128 1.74 -4.67 29.81
N SER A 129 1.32 -3.48 30.23
CA SER A 129 0.31 -2.67 29.56
C SER A 129 0.87 -1.64 28.57
N LYS A 130 2.20 -1.52 28.50
CA LYS A 130 2.87 -0.53 27.63
C LYS A 130 3.03 -1.07 26.21
N THR A 131 2.52 -0.34 25.25
CA THR A 131 2.73 -0.56 23.81
C THR A 131 3.84 0.33 23.28
N CYS A 132 4.35 -0.01 22.10
CA CYS A 132 5.24 0.85 21.32
C CYS A 132 6.53 1.21 22.05
N ILE A 133 7.04 0.27 22.85
CA ILE A 133 8.31 0.43 23.55
C ILE A 133 9.26 -0.71 23.21
N ARG A 134 10.55 -0.39 23.12
CA ARG A 134 11.62 -1.36 22.94
C ARG A 134 11.93 -2.00 24.29
N VAL A 135 11.78 -3.31 24.36
CA VAL A 135 12.00 -4.10 25.58
C VAL A 135 13.18 -5.03 25.35
N LEU A 136 14.08 -5.05 26.33
CA LEU A 136 15.15 -6.01 26.42
C LEU A 136 14.91 -6.91 27.61
N VAL A 137 14.87 -8.21 27.33
CA VAL A 137 14.81 -9.26 28.34
C VAL A 137 16.17 -9.93 28.40
N VAL A 138 16.69 -10.10 29.61
CA VAL A 138 17.92 -10.83 29.87
C VAL A 138 17.61 -11.92 30.89
N VAL A 139 17.96 -13.15 30.56
CA VAL A 139 17.87 -14.30 31.47
C VAL A 139 19.27 -14.86 31.66
N LYS A 140 19.74 -14.89 32.90
CA LYS A 140 21.02 -15.50 33.27
C LYS A 140 20.83 -16.43 34.46
N LEU A 141 21.72 -17.42 34.60
CA LEU A 141 21.82 -18.17 35.85
C LEU A 141 22.40 -17.23 36.92
N THR A 142 21.96 -17.35 38.17
CA THR A 142 22.45 -16.48 39.25
C THR A 142 23.96 -16.58 39.49
N GLN A 143 24.53 -17.76 39.20
CA GLN A 143 25.97 -18.04 39.34
C GLN A 143 26.79 -17.68 38.09
N SER A 144 26.14 -17.24 37.01
CA SER A 144 26.79 -16.98 35.72
C SER A 144 26.79 -15.48 35.40
N SER A 145 27.92 -15.00 34.89
CA SER A 145 28.03 -13.67 34.27
C SER A 145 27.46 -13.65 32.85
N LYS A 146 27.43 -14.80 32.17
CA LYS A 146 26.84 -14.99 30.83
C LYS A 146 25.34 -15.33 30.94
N GLY A 147 24.55 -14.76 30.03
CA GLY A 147 23.10 -15.02 29.92
C GLY A 147 22.64 -14.90 28.48
N ARG A 148 21.36 -15.20 28.24
CA ARG A 148 20.73 -15.00 26.94
C ARG A 148 19.81 -13.79 27.00
N SER A 149 19.73 -13.05 25.90
CA SER A 149 18.88 -11.87 25.80
C SER A 149 18.03 -11.91 24.55
N ILE A 150 16.86 -11.31 24.64
CA ILE A 150 15.98 -11.08 23.50
C ILE A 150 15.48 -9.64 23.56
N GLN A 151 15.45 -9.00 22.40
CA GLN A 151 14.92 -7.65 22.24
C GLN A 151 13.70 -7.68 21.33
N PHE A 152 12.67 -6.91 21.68
CA PHE A 152 11.45 -6.82 20.88
C PHE A 152 10.73 -5.50 21.13
N LEU A 153 9.93 -5.07 20.16
CA LEU A 153 8.94 -4.02 20.36
C LEU A 153 7.65 -4.62 20.91
N THR A 154 7.05 -3.98 21.91
CA THR A 154 5.68 -4.32 22.30
C THR A 154 4.67 -3.71 21.34
N SER A 155 3.67 -4.49 20.95
CA SER A 155 2.56 -4.00 20.13
C SER A 155 1.30 -4.81 20.39
N ASN A 156 0.17 -4.13 20.53
CA ASN A 156 -1.13 -4.74 20.81
C ASN A 156 -1.83 -5.28 19.55
N GLN A 157 -1.31 -5.03 18.35
CA GLN A 157 -1.93 -5.45 17.11
C GLN A 157 -1.08 -6.50 16.41
N GLY A 158 -1.73 -7.59 15.95
CA GLY A 158 -1.15 -8.55 15.03
C GLY A 158 -0.97 -7.95 13.64
N ASN A 159 -0.34 -8.70 12.73
CA ASN A 159 -0.09 -8.23 11.38
C ASN A 159 -1.42 -8.15 10.62
N LYS A 160 -1.87 -6.94 10.30
CA LYS A 160 -3.08 -6.70 9.52
C LYS A 160 -2.75 -6.55 8.05
N GLU A 161 -3.69 -6.89 7.18
CA GLU A 161 -3.53 -6.72 5.74
C GLU A 161 -3.63 -5.24 5.35
N PRO A 162 -2.87 -4.75 4.36
CA PRO A 162 -3.04 -3.40 3.83
C PRO A 162 -4.44 -3.22 3.21
N THR A 163 -5.10 -2.10 3.50
CA THR A 163 -6.47 -1.78 3.07
C THR A 163 -6.49 -0.58 2.12
N ASN A 164 -7.67 -0.25 1.56
CA ASN A 164 -7.88 0.92 0.69
C ASN A 164 -6.82 1.05 -0.43
N MET A 165 -6.53 -0.06 -1.12
CA MET A 165 -5.61 -0.02 -2.25
C MET A 165 -6.21 0.80 -3.38
N ALA A 166 -5.42 1.70 -3.95
CA ALA A 166 -5.80 2.56 -5.06
C ALA A 166 -4.66 2.62 -6.09
N PHE A 167 -5.04 2.78 -7.35
CA PHE A 167 -4.11 3.00 -8.45
C PHE A 167 -4.43 4.32 -9.15
N ASP A 168 -3.43 5.18 -9.25
CA ASP A 168 -3.46 6.44 -9.97
C ASP A 168 -2.82 6.27 -11.35
N LEU A 169 -3.66 6.35 -12.39
CA LEU A 169 -3.29 6.20 -13.80
C LEU A 169 -2.41 7.35 -14.32
N VAL A 170 -2.52 8.55 -13.76
CA VAL A 170 -1.85 9.76 -14.29
C VAL A 170 -0.37 9.73 -13.93
N ILE A 171 -0.06 9.34 -12.70
CA ILE A 171 1.31 9.32 -12.17
C ILE A 171 1.87 7.90 -12.01
N ASN A 172 1.14 6.90 -12.49
CA ASN A 172 1.48 5.48 -12.40
C ASN A 172 1.84 5.05 -10.97
N LYS A 173 0.95 5.32 -10.01
CA LYS A 173 1.19 5.11 -8.58
C LYS A 173 0.19 4.14 -7.99
N ILE A 174 0.65 3.09 -7.32
CA ILE A 174 -0.19 2.32 -6.39
C ILE A 174 -0.02 2.87 -4.97
N SER A 175 -1.10 2.95 -4.22
CA SER A 175 -1.10 3.38 -2.81
C SER A 175 -2.05 2.53 -1.99
N TRP A 176 -1.79 2.45 -0.69
CA TRP A 176 -2.62 1.71 0.25
C TRP A 176 -2.70 2.45 1.58
N SER A 177 -3.68 2.09 2.39
CA SER A 177 -3.78 2.44 3.79
C SER A 177 -3.33 1.28 4.64
N TYR A 178 -2.78 1.60 5.80
CA TYR A 178 -2.54 0.62 6.85
C TYR A 178 -3.11 1.21 8.14
N PRO A 179 -3.84 0.43 8.95
CA PRO A 179 -4.41 0.93 10.20
C PRO A 179 -3.30 1.56 11.05
N GLU A 180 -3.55 2.76 11.60
CA GLU A 180 -2.54 3.51 12.34
C GLU A 180 -1.84 2.63 13.38
N GLN A 181 -0.56 2.38 13.13
CA GLN A 181 0.31 1.66 14.04
C GLN A 181 1.61 2.43 14.11
N SER A 182 1.65 3.40 15.01
CA SER A 182 2.66 4.46 15.09
C SER A 182 4.05 3.99 15.54
N CYS A 183 4.29 2.68 15.66
CA CYS A 183 5.51 2.21 16.34
C CYS A 183 6.19 0.97 15.76
N LEU A 184 5.51 0.16 14.93
CA LEU A 184 6.19 -0.93 14.22
C LEU A 184 6.65 -0.40 12.85
N PRO A 185 7.94 -0.55 12.47
CA PRO A 185 8.34 -0.33 11.10
C PRO A 185 7.68 -1.41 10.23
N ILE A 186 6.77 -0.99 9.36
CA ILE A 186 6.09 -1.89 8.43
C ILE A 186 6.84 -1.85 7.12
N VAL A 187 7.37 -3.01 6.73
CA VAL A 187 7.87 -3.21 5.38
C VAL A 187 6.72 -3.80 4.57
N TYR A 188 6.34 -3.13 3.50
CA TYR A 188 5.38 -3.68 2.55
C TYR A 188 6.14 -4.45 1.48
N PHE A 189 5.80 -5.72 1.29
CA PHE A 189 6.30 -6.54 0.19
C PHE A 189 5.31 -6.48 -0.96
N ILE A 190 5.80 -6.08 -2.13
CA ILE A 190 4.98 -5.90 -3.33
C ILE A 190 5.42 -6.87 -4.41
N PHE A 191 4.44 -7.58 -4.96
CA PHE A 191 4.57 -8.43 -6.14
C PHE A 191 3.58 -7.94 -7.20
N CYS A 192 4.08 -7.44 -8.33
CA CYS A 192 3.22 -7.08 -9.46
C CYS A 192 3.45 -7.99 -10.67
N TYR A 193 2.35 -8.24 -11.37
CA TYR A 193 2.24 -9.19 -12.47
C TYR A 193 1.74 -8.48 -13.72
N LEU A 194 2.23 -8.92 -14.88
CA LEU A 194 1.76 -8.55 -16.21
C LEU A 194 1.53 -9.84 -16.99
N ASN A 195 0.33 -10.04 -17.54
CA ASN A 195 -0.14 -11.26 -18.19
C ASN A 195 0.13 -12.53 -17.36
N GLY A 196 0.01 -12.42 -16.03
CA GLY A 196 0.30 -13.51 -15.10
C GLY A 196 1.78 -13.75 -14.79
N GLN A 197 2.72 -13.04 -15.41
CA GLN A 197 4.15 -13.14 -15.12
C GLN A 197 4.59 -12.09 -14.11
N LEU A 198 5.42 -12.48 -13.13
CA LEU A 198 5.97 -11.57 -12.12
C LEU A 198 6.96 -10.60 -12.78
N VAL A 199 6.63 -9.32 -12.79
CA VAL A 199 7.47 -8.25 -13.39
C VAL A 199 8.11 -7.34 -12.35
N ILE A 200 7.50 -7.20 -11.16
CA ILE A 200 8.05 -6.39 -10.07
C ILE A 200 8.01 -7.21 -8.79
N LYS A 201 9.15 -7.29 -8.12
CA LYS A 201 9.31 -7.82 -6.76
C LYS A 201 10.14 -6.83 -5.98
N THR A 202 9.52 -6.12 -5.05
CA THR A 202 10.20 -5.06 -4.27
C THR A 202 9.63 -4.95 -2.87
N SER A 203 10.25 -4.11 -2.05
CA SER A 203 9.77 -3.75 -0.73
C SER A 203 9.86 -2.24 -0.52
N THR A 204 8.90 -1.66 0.19
CA THR A 204 8.94 -0.24 0.58
C THR A 204 8.44 -0.03 2.00
N PHE A 205 8.91 1.06 2.64
CA PHE A 205 8.37 1.57 3.90
C PHE A 205 7.23 2.55 3.67
N HIS A 206 7.15 3.13 2.47
CA HIS A 206 6.06 4.00 2.10
C HIS A 206 4.80 3.19 1.85
N ASN A 207 3.66 3.81 2.09
CA ASN A 207 2.35 3.26 1.78
C ASN A 207 1.98 3.43 0.29
N PHE A 208 2.98 3.56 -0.58
CA PHE A 208 2.83 3.71 -2.02
C PHE A 208 4.06 3.20 -2.76
N LEU A 209 3.88 2.91 -4.05
CA LEU A 209 4.93 2.58 -4.99
C LEU A 209 4.63 3.27 -6.34
N LEU A 210 5.63 3.96 -6.88
CA LEU A 210 5.60 4.46 -8.26
C LEU A 210 6.04 3.33 -9.19
N LEU A 211 5.22 3.04 -10.19
CA LEU A 211 5.47 1.99 -11.16
C LEU A 211 6.21 2.58 -12.36
N GLY A 212 7.33 1.95 -12.74
CA GLY A 212 8.06 2.29 -13.97
C GLY A 212 7.55 1.56 -15.22
N ASN A 213 6.80 0.47 -15.01
CA ASN A 213 6.33 -0.44 -16.05
C ASN A 213 4.81 -0.64 -15.96
N GLN A 214 4.19 -1.12 -17.04
CA GLN A 214 2.79 -1.57 -17.03
C GLN A 214 2.64 -2.88 -16.25
N VAL A 215 1.52 -3.01 -15.53
CA VAL A 215 1.16 -4.14 -14.69
C VAL A 215 -0.37 -4.37 -14.73
N ASP A 216 -0.81 -5.61 -14.57
CA ASP A 216 -2.25 -5.95 -14.53
C ASP A 216 -2.75 -6.18 -13.09
N ARG A 217 -1.87 -6.67 -12.21
CA ARG A 217 -2.23 -6.98 -10.82
C ARG A 217 -1.05 -6.77 -9.91
N CYS A 218 -1.27 -6.14 -8.75
CA CYS A 218 -0.30 -6.08 -7.68
C CYS A 218 -0.83 -6.75 -6.41
N SER A 219 0.06 -7.39 -5.66
CA SER A 219 -0.20 -8.01 -4.37
C SER A 219 0.71 -7.38 -3.33
N ILE A 220 0.16 -6.91 -2.21
CA ILE A 220 0.91 -6.26 -1.14
C ILE A 220 0.66 -7.00 0.17
N ALA A 221 1.73 -7.35 0.89
CA ALA A 221 1.64 -7.83 2.28
C ALA A 221 2.43 -6.92 3.20
N SER A 222 1.95 -6.75 4.43
CA SER A 222 2.70 -6.09 5.50
C SER A 222 3.54 -7.12 6.25
N CYS A 223 4.83 -6.89 6.34
CA CYS A 223 5.74 -7.70 7.14
C CYS A 223 6.45 -6.75 8.11
N PRO A 224 6.37 -6.97 9.44
CA PRO A 224 7.35 -6.36 10.32
C PRO A 224 8.72 -6.87 9.87
N ARG A 225 9.71 -5.97 9.79
CA ARG A 225 11.08 -6.32 9.34
C ARG A 225 11.55 -7.60 10.02
N ASN A 226 12.32 -8.44 9.31
CA ASN A 226 12.83 -9.77 9.72
C ASN A 226 13.50 -9.85 11.11
N VAL A 227 13.70 -8.73 11.80
CA VAL A 227 14.23 -8.64 13.17
C VAL A 227 13.36 -9.40 14.18
N PHE A 228 12.06 -9.64 13.91
CA PHE A 228 11.13 -10.14 14.94
C PHE A 228 10.54 -11.55 14.73
N ASN A 229 10.99 -12.33 13.74
CA ASN A 229 10.50 -13.70 13.50
C ASN A 229 8.95 -13.81 13.48
N ARG A 230 8.26 -12.76 13.01
CA ARG A 230 6.80 -12.71 12.87
C ARG A 230 6.44 -12.98 11.41
N SER A 231 5.53 -13.92 11.17
CA SER A 231 4.96 -14.20 9.84
C SER A 231 4.26 -12.97 9.27
N CYS A 232 4.47 -12.63 8.00
CA CYS A 232 3.77 -11.54 7.32
C CYS A 232 2.24 -11.65 7.44
N SER A 233 1.54 -10.53 7.25
CA SER A 233 0.09 -10.59 6.97
C SER A 233 -0.17 -11.29 5.64
N SER A 234 -1.42 -11.70 5.42
CA SER A 234 -1.83 -12.18 4.10
C SER A 234 -1.71 -11.07 3.04
N PHE A 235 -1.67 -11.48 1.78
CA PHE A 235 -1.59 -10.53 0.68
C PHE A 235 -2.95 -9.90 0.41
N SER A 236 -2.97 -8.58 0.33
CA SER A 236 -4.05 -7.82 -0.29
C SER A 236 -3.73 -7.59 -1.77
N HIS A 237 -4.77 -7.56 -2.62
CA HIS A 237 -4.63 -7.52 -4.07
C HIS A 237 -5.34 -6.31 -4.70
N ILE A 238 -4.73 -5.74 -5.74
CA ILE A 238 -5.32 -4.72 -6.60
C ILE A 238 -5.13 -5.10 -8.07
N GLU A 239 -6.20 -5.01 -8.85
CA GLU A 239 -6.16 -5.13 -10.30
C GLU A 239 -6.04 -3.74 -10.93
N VAL A 240 -5.11 -3.61 -11.86
CA VAL A 240 -4.77 -2.38 -12.56
C VAL A 240 -5.39 -2.43 -13.95
N ALA A 241 -6.55 -1.82 -14.10
CA ALA A 241 -7.26 -1.80 -15.38
C ALA A 241 -6.73 -0.69 -16.30
N TYR A 242 -5.62 -0.95 -17.01
CA TYR A 242 -5.18 -0.07 -18.11
C TYR A 242 -6.24 0.06 -19.22
N ASN A 243 -7.10 -0.95 -19.38
CA ASN A 243 -7.99 -1.12 -20.54
C ASN A 243 -9.43 -0.61 -20.38
N ARG A 244 -9.78 0.19 -19.36
CA ARG A 244 -11.13 0.82 -19.33
C ARG A 244 -11.25 2.08 -20.20
N PHE A 245 -10.14 2.70 -20.59
CA PHE A 245 -10.18 3.93 -21.41
C PHE A 245 -9.93 3.71 -22.91
N ARG A 246 -9.38 2.57 -23.33
CA ARG A 246 -9.22 2.27 -24.78
C ARG A 246 -10.57 2.08 -25.48
N ASN A 247 -11.57 1.57 -24.75
CA ASN A 247 -12.93 1.42 -25.28
C ASN A 247 -13.73 2.74 -25.33
N TYR A 248 -13.22 3.85 -24.79
CA TYR A 248 -13.88 5.16 -24.95
C TYR A 248 -13.40 5.89 -26.21
N GLU A 249 -12.16 5.70 -26.66
CA GLU A 249 -11.71 6.34 -27.90
C GLU A 249 -12.25 5.65 -29.17
N GLU A 250 -12.55 4.35 -29.13
CA GLU A 250 -13.22 3.68 -30.26
C GLU A 250 -14.70 4.08 -30.41
N PHE A 251 -15.37 4.53 -29.34
CA PHE A 251 -16.76 4.96 -29.40
C PHE A 251 -16.95 6.44 -29.82
N VAL A 252 -15.90 7.26 -29.81
CA VAL A 252 -16.01 8.69 -30.20
C VAL A 252 -16.06 8.87 -31.73
N VAL A 253 -15.81 7.83 -32.54
CA VAL A 253 -15.78 7.95 -34.00
C VAL A 253 -17.16 7.87 -34.69
N SER A 254 -18.25 7.49 -34.01
CA SER A 254 -19.54 7.24 -34.70
C SER A 254 -20.53 8.41 -34.79
N TYR A 255 -20.23 9.59 -34.22
CA TYR A 255 -21.13 10.75 -34.31
C TYR A 255 -20.94 11.60 -35.58
N THR A 256 -19.87 11.37 -36.34
CA THR A 256 -19.57 12.12 -37.56
C THR A 256 -20.61 11.91 -38.68
N PRO A 257 -21.12 10.69 -39.00
CA PRO A 257 -22.13 10.53 -40.04
C PRO A 257 -23.51 11.05 -39.63
N VAL A 258 -23.90 10.93 -38.36
CA VAL A 258 -25.21 11.41 -37.86
C VAL A 258 -25.28 12.93 -37.89
N LEU A 259 -24.21 13.61 -37.46
CA LEU A 259 -24.14 15.08 -37.51
C LEU A 259 -24.14 15.57 -38.97
N LEU A 260 -23.42 14.89 -39.86
CA LEU A 260 -23.44 15.22 -41.29
C LEU A 260 -24.84 15.03 -41.90
N PHE A 261 -25.56 13.98 -41.53
CA PHE A 261 -26.91 13.71 -42.01
C PHE A 261 -27.91 14.77 -41.51
N ILE A 262 -27.81 15.20 -40.24
CA ILE A 262 -28.64 16.28 -39.69
C ILE A 262 -28.32 17.63 -40.39
N ILE A 263 -27.04 17.92 -40.64
CA ILE A 263 -26.64 19.13 -41.37
C ILE A 263 -27.17 19.10 -42.81
N LEU A 264 -27.04 17.97 -43.51
CA LEU A 264 -27.58 17.82 -44.87
C LEU A 264 -29.11 17.91 -44.89
N CYS A 265 -29.81 17.29 -43.94
CA CYS A 265 -31.27 17.41 -43.78
C CYS A 265 -31.70 18.86 -43.51
N THR A 266 -31.02 19.58 -42.61
CA THR A 266 -31.35 21.00 -42.33
C THR A 266 -31.05 21.90 -43.52
N ILE A 267 -29.99 21.65 -44.29
CA ILE A 267 -29.71 22.35 -45.55
C ILE A 267 -30.80 22.05 -46.59
N PHE A 268 -31.24 20.80 -46.70
CA PHE A 268 -32.28 20.38 -47.64
C PHE A 268 -33.65 20.99 -47.29
N ILE A 269 -34.01 21.01 -46.00
CA ILE A 269 -35.22 21.66 -45.47
C ILE A 269 -35.14 23.18 -45.70
N LYS A 270 -34.01 23.82 -45.40
CA LYS A 270 -33.80 25.26 -45.70
C LYS A 270 -33.89 25.56 -47.20
N ARG A 271 -33.45 24.65 -48.07
CA ARG A 271 -33.59 24.80 -49.54
C ARG A 271 -35.06 24.67 -49.98
N ARG A 272 -35.79 23.67 -49.46
CA ARG A 272 -37.23 23.53 -49.73
C ARG A 272 -38.05 24.71 -49.22
N LEU A 273 -37.77 25.21 -48.01
CA LEU A 273 -38.43 26.41 -47.47
C LEU A 273 -38.12 27.65 -48.33
N ARG A 274 -36.87 27.86 -48.75
CA ARG A 274 -36.52 28.97 -49.65
C ARG A 274 -37.26 28.89 -50.98
N PHE A 275 -37.42 27.69 -51.53
CA PHE A 275 -38.17 27.48 -52.78
C PHE A 275 -39.67 27.75 -52.59
N ALA A 276 -40.26 27.28 -51.49
CA ALA A 276 -41.66 27.54 -51.15
C ALA A 276 -41.92 29.04 -50.91
N ILE A 277 -41.03 29.74 -50.20
CA ILE A 277 -41.12 31.20 -49.97
C ILE A 277 -40.99 31.96 -51.31
N LYS A 278 -40.09 31.53 -52.21
CA LYS A 278 -39.95 32.16 -53.53
C LYS A 278 -41.22 31.99 -54.37
N ASN A 279 -41.85 30.82 -54.32
CA ASN A 279 -43.15 30.57 -54.99
C ASN A 279 -44.27 31.42 -54.37
N ILE A 280 -44.34 31.53 -53.04
CA ILE A 280 -45.33 32.38 -52.35
C ILE A 280 -45.12 33.86 -52.70
N GLN A 281 -43.87 34.36 -52.73
CA GLN A 281 -43.58 35.73 -53.15
C GLN A 281 -43.96 35.98 -54.61
N THR A 282 -43.78 34.99 -55.48
CA THR A 282 -44.19 35.07 -56.89
C THR A 282 -45.72 35.09 -57.02
N PHE A 283 -46.42 34.30 -56.21
CA PHE A 283 -47.88 34.29 -56.12
C PHE A 283 -48.43 35.60 -55.55
N ILE A 284 -47.81 36.17 -54.52
CA ILE A 284 -48.16 37.50 -53.98
C ILE A 284 -47.94 38.60 -55.02
N ARG A 285 -46.87 38.53 -55.83
CA ARG A 285 -46.66 39.47 -56.95
C ARG A 285 -47.75 39.33 -58.01
N TYR A 286 -48.17 38.10 -58.33
CA TYR A 286 -49.27 37.86 -59.26
C TYR A 286 -50.59 38.44 -58.73
N LEU A 287 -50.91 38.22 -57.46
CA LEU A 287 -52.08 38.78 -56.79
C LEU A 287 -52.08 40.32 -56.77
N LYS A 288 -50.93 40.95 -56.48
CA LYS A 288 -50.77 42.41 -56.57
C LYS A 288 -50.98 42.91 -58.01
N CYS A 289 -50.47 42.21 -59.03
CA CYS A 289 -50.73 42.55 -60.44
C CYS A 289 -52.22 42.46 -60.80
N THR A 290 -52.94 41.42 -60.36
CA THR A 290 -54.38 41.27 -60.61
C THR A 290 -55.23 42.33 -59.89
N LEU A 291 -54.86 42.70 -58.66
CA LEU A 291 -55.52 43.78 -57.92
C LEU A 291 -55.26 45.16 -58.56
N THR A 292 -54.06 45.37 -59.10
CA THR A 292 -53.72 46.61 -59.82
C THR A 292 -54.49 46.71 -61.15
N ARG A 293 -54.62 45.60 -61.89
CA ARG A 293 -55.47 45.53 -63.10
C ARG A 293 -56.95 45.81 -62.79
N ARG A 294 -57.49 45.26 -61.70
CA ARG A 294 -58.87 45.55 -61.26
C ARG A 294 -59.09 47.01 -60.86
N LYS A 295 -58.10 47.66 -60.22
CA LYS A 295 -58.16 49.11 -59.91
C LYS A 295 -58.12 50.00 -61.16
N ILE A 296 -57.41 49.60 -62.21
CA ILE A 296 -57.35 50.35 -63.48
C ILE A 296 -58.68 50.22 -64.24
N MET A 297 -59.30 49.03 -64.25
CA MET A 297 -60.63 48.80 -64.85
C MET A 297 -61.73 49.64 -64.16
N PHE A 298 -61.75 49.67 -62.82
CA PHE A 298 -62.70 50.51 -62.06
C PHE A 298 -62.52 52.02 -62.29
N LYS A 299 -61.30 52.46 -62.64
CA LYS A 299 -61.01 53.86 -62.95
C LYS A 299 -61.41 54.26 -64.40
N GLN A 300 -61.59 53.28 -65.28
CA GLN A 300 -62.13 53.48 -66.63
C GLN A 300 -63.67 53.48 -66.63
N GLU A 301 -64.32 52.64 -65.81
CA GLU A 301 -65.79 52.67 -65.64
C GLU A 301 -66.30 53.98 -65.00
N THR A 302 -65.55 54.54 -64.04
CA THR A 302 -65.91 55.84 -63.41
C THR A 302 -65.64 57.06 -64.29
N ARG A 303 -64.85 56.94 -65.38
CA ARG A 303 -64.71 57.99 -66.40
C ARG A 303 -65.81 57.96 -67.46
N HIS A 304 -66.45 56.81 -67.68
CA HIS A 304 -67.61 56.72 -68.59
C HIS A 304 -68.94 57.11 -67.93
N SER A 305 -69.03 57.15 -66.59
CA SER A 305 -70.24 57.59 -65.88
C SER A 305 -70.31 59.11 -65.59
N MET A 306 -69.33 59.91 -66.03
CA MET A 306 -69.32 61.39 -65.89
C MET A 306 -69.41 62.14 -67.24
N ILE A 307 -69.83 61.48 -68.32
CA ILE A 307 -70.08 62.10 -69.64
C ILE A 307 -71.56 61.95 -70.08
N GLY A 308 -72.42 61.41 -69.22
CA GLY A 308 -73.87 61.29 -69.47
C GLY A 308 -74.68 61.76 -68.28
N ASN A 309 -74.81 63.07 -68.13
CA ASN A 309 -75.91 63.78 -67.47
C ASN A 309 -75.73 65.28 -67.78
N SER A 310 -76.19 65.64 -68.97
CA SER A 310 -76.79 66.93 -69.28
C SER A 310 -78.12 67.08 -68.55
#